data_AF-A0A9R1M7S1-F1
#
_entry.id   AF-A0A9R1M7S1-F1
#
_cell.length_a   1.000
_cell.length_b   1.000
_cell.length_c   1.000
_cell.angle_alpha   90.00
_cell.angle_beta   90.00
_cell.angle_gamma   90.00
#
_symmetry.space_group_name_H-M   'P 1'
#
loop_
_entity.id
_entity.type
_entity.pdbx_description
1 polymer ?
#
loop_
_entity_poly.entity_id
_entity_poly.type
_entity_poly.pdbx_seq_one_letter_code
_entity_poly.pdbx_strand_id
1 'polypeptide(L)'
;MRIKKNVPKIDRKRDYDMKLCKLLNEYSSVLIVEADHVGSTQLAAVRRGIRGESELLMGKNTLIRRCIKVHAEATGNDKIKAIIPLLEGNVGLIFTKADLKKVREEVAMYKVGAPARVGLVAPIDVVVPPGNTGLDPSQTSFFQVLNIPTKINKGTVEILAPVDLIKKGDKVGSSEAALLAKLGIRPFSYGLVITNIYENGLVFSPEVLDLTDEDLTEKFSSSICMVASLSLALSYPTMAAAAHMFVNGYKNVLAIATETNYSYPHADQIKEYLKDNAETCAEPGATKTGLSELPLDVIEKLLNNISCRGDWARLRCANKFWKAKVDGAKRPMQLPWLILPSTTKPTYYSTDGQAVHRLRLPDSVRRAK
;
A
#
# COMPACT_ATOMS: atom_id res chain seq x y z
N MET A 1 28.54 30.64 39.96
CA MET A 1 27.09 30.77 40.25
C MET A 1 26.50 31.87 39.37
N ARG A 2 25.69 31.53 38.36
CA ARG A 2 24.97 32.54 37.56
C ARG A 2 23.77 33.01 38.39
N ILE A 3 23.84 34.21 38.97
CA ILE A 3 22.75 34.82 39.75
C ILE A 3 21.51 34.86 38.83
N LYS A 4 20.51 34.02 39.12
CA LYS A 4 19.23 34.06 38.42
C LYS A 4 18.55 35.38 38.78
N LYS A 5 18.67 36.40 37.93
CA LYS A 5 17.84 37.61 38.02
C LYS A 5 16.39 37.15 38.11
N ASN A 6 15.68 37.56 39.16
CA ASN A 6 14.31 37.14 39.40
C ASN A 6 13.37 37.95 38.49
N VAL A 7 13.35 37.60 37.20
CA VAL A 7 12.52 38.26 36.19
C VAL A 7 11.04 38.10 36.58
N PRO A 8 10.22 39.16 36.54
CA PRO A 8 8.79 39.10 36.84
C PRO A 8 8.07 38.01 36.05
N LYS A 9 7.06 37.37 36.66
CA LYS A 9 6.29 36.29 36.01
C LYS A 9 5.60 36.73 34.72
N ILE A 10 5.25 38.01 34.59
CA ILE A 10 4.59 38.59 33.40
C ILE A 10 5.60 38.68 32.25
N ASP A 11 6.81 39.17 32.53
CA ASP A 11 7.84 39.35 31.51
C ASP A 11 8.26 38.01 30.92
N ARG A 12 8.38 36.95 31.73
CA ARG A 12 8.65 35.60 31.20
C ARG A 12 7.59 35.08 30.23
N LYS A 13 6.32 35.45 30.45
CA LYS A 13 5.23 35.08 29.53
C LYS A 13 5.34 35.87 28.22
N ARG A 14 5.69 37.16 28.31
CA ARG A 14 5.94 38.02 27.13
C ARG A 14 7.15 37.54 26.34
N ASP A 15 8.23 37.17 27.02
CA ASP A 15 9.44 36.62 26.39
C ASP A 15 9.15 35.31 25.66
N TYR A 16 8.35 34.44 26.27
CA TYR A 16 7.91 33.20 25.64
C TYR A 16 7.03 33.48 24.41
N ASP A 17 6.07 34.41 24.52
CA ASP A 17 5.18 34.81 23.43
C ASP A 17 6.00 35.36 22.25
N MET A 18 6.93 36.27 22.51
CA MET A 18 7.86 36.77 21.50
C MET A 18 8.69 35.67 20.85
N LYS A 19 9.16 34.68 21.63
CA LYS A 19 9.93 33.55 21.09
C LYS A 19 9.06 32.66 20.19
N LEU A 20 7.85 32.33 20.63
CA LEU A 20 6.93 31.49 19.87
C LEU A 20 6.50 32.18 18.57
N CYS A 21 6.17 33.47 18.61
CA CYS A 21 5.82 34.26 17.42
C CYS A 21 6.98 34.34 16.42
N LYS A 22 8.23 34.45 16.90
CA LYS A 22 9.41 34.40 16.02
C LYS A 22 9.50 33.05 15.29
N LEU A 23 9.34 31.95 16.02
CA LEU A 23 9.42 30.61 15.44
C LEU A 23 8.25 30.32 14.48
N LEU A 24 7.04 30.78 14.77
CA LEU A 24 5.89 30.63 13.88
C LEU A 24 6.03 31.42 12.56
N ASN A 25 6.78 32.53 12.57
CA ASN A 25 7.03 33.31 11.35
C ASN A 25 8.22 32.77 10.54
N GLU A 26 9.22 32.19 11.20
CA GLU A 26 10.43 31.69 10.55
C GLU A 26 10.25 30.31 9.91
N TYR A 27 9.38 29.47 10.48
CA TYR A 27 9.22 28.08 10.07
C TYR A 27 7.81 27.83 9.51
N SER A 28 7.74 27.24 8.31
CA SER A 28 6.49 26.81 7.68
C SER A 28 5.96 25.48 8.22
N SER A 29 6.87 24.65 8.76
CA SER A 29 6.59 23.27 9.16
C SER A 29 6.79 23.11 10.67
N VAL A 30 5.77 22.54 11.32
CA VAL A 30 5.73 22.33 12.77
C VAL A 30 5.32 20.89 13.05
N LEU A 31 6.18 20.17 13.75
CA LEU A 31 5.89 18.83 14.24
C LEU A 31 5.37 18.93 15.67
N ILE A 32 4.23 18.30 15.92
CA ILE A 32 3.62 18.19 17.24
C ILE A 32 4.06 16.86 17.83
N VAL A 33 4.66 16.94 19.01
CA VAL A 33 5.37 15.81 19.61
C VAL A 33 4.91 15.62 21.04
N GLU A 34 4.59 14.38 21.39
CA GLU A 34 4.28 13.97 22.75
C GLU A 34 5.55 13.56 23.47
N ALA A 35 5.75 14.10 24.67
CA ALA A 35 6.95 13.93 25.48
C ALA A 35 6.68 13.16 26.76
N ASP A 36 5.87 12.11 26.68
CA ASP A 36 5.52 11.28 27.83
C ASP A 36 6.62 10.27 28.20
N HIS A 37 6.85 10.16 29.51
CA HIS A 37 7.90 9.32 30.09
C HIS A 37 9.33 9.64 29.62
N VAL A 38 9.55 10.81 29.00
CA VAL A 38 10.87 11.27 28.53
C VAL A 38 11.63 11.99 29.64
N GLY A 39 12.86 11.56 29.89
CA GLY A 39 13.75 12.19 30.89
C GLY A 39 14.30 13.55 30.43
N SER A 40 14.67 14.42 31.37
CA SER A 40 15.28 15.72 31.07
C SER A 40 16.60 15.61 30.30
N THR A 41 17.44 14.64 30.66
CA THR A 41 18.69 14.33 29.96
C THR A 41 18.45 13.86 28.53
N GLN A 42 17.38 13.09 28.31
CA GLN A 42 16.99 12.62 26.98
C GLN A 42 16.49 13.79 26.12
N LEU A 43 15.61 14.66 26.64
CA LEU A 43 15.21 15.89 25.95
C LEU A 43 16.41 16.77 25.60
N ALA A 44 17.42 16.86 26.48
CA ALA A 44 18.64 17.60 26.19
C ALA A 44 19.52 16.94 25.12
N ALA A 45 19.49 15.60 25.00
CA ALA A 45 20.16 14.87 23.93
C ALA A 45 19.44 15.10 22.59
N VAL A 46 18.11 14.95 22.55
CA VAL A 46 17.31 15.24 21.35
C VAL A 46 17.55 16.69 20.90
N ARG A 47 17.48 17.66 21.82
CA ARG A 47 17.74 19.07 21.53
C ARG A 47 19.14 19.35 20.98
N ARG A 48 20.12 18.50 21.27
CA ARG A 48 21.46 18.61 20.69
C ARG A 48 21.50 18.01 19.29
N GLY A 49 20.82 16.88 19.09
CA GLY A 49 20.74 16.19 17.79
C GLY A 49 20.08 17.06 16.73
N ILE A 50 18.90 17.62 17.04
CA ILE A 50 18.12 18.43 16.08
C ILE A 50 18.66 19.86 15.90
N ARG A 51 19.73 20.23 16.63
CA ARG A 51 20.22 21.62 16.69
C ARG A 51 20.92 22.00 15.40
N GLY A 52 20.38 23.00 14.71
CA GLY A 52 20.93 23.51 13.45
C GLY A 52 19.84 23.60 12.40
N GLU A 53 19.06 22.53 12.27
CA GLU A 53 17.95 22.45 11.31
C GLU A 53 16.58 22.68 11.97
N SER A 54 16.45 22.34 13.25
CA SER A 54 15.18 22.39 13.97
C SER A 54 15.31 22.96 15.39
N GLU A 55 14.24 23.59 15.88
CA GLU A 55 14.14 24.07 17.26
C GLU A 55 12.96 23.41 17.99
N LEU A 56 13.25 22.76 19.13
CA LEU A 56 12.23 22.24 20.03
C LEU A 56 11.82 23.29 21.07
N LEU A 57 10.55 23.65 21.08
CA LEU A 57 9.92 24.51 22.07
C LEU A 57 8.89 23.73 22.90
N MET A 58 9.09 23.70 24.21
CA MET A 58 8.13 23.16 25.18
C MET A 58 7.47 24.32 25.93
N GLY A 59 6.17 24.21 26.22
CA GLY A 59 5.47 25.19 27.04
C GLY A 59 4.11 24.71 27.53
N LYS A 60 3.46 25.54 28.36
CA LYS A 60 2.13 25.21 28.88
C LYS A 60 1.09 25.36 27.77
N ASN A 61 0.27 24.33 27.54
CA ASN A 61 -0.70 24.29 26.43
C ASN A 61 -1.63 25.51 26.43
N THR A 62 -2.13 25.94 27.59
CA THR A 62 -2.98 27.14 27.69
C THR A 62 -2.30 28.42 27.21
N LEU A 63 -0.98 28.52 27.42
CA LEU A 63 -0.19 29.67 26.98
C LEU A 63 0.05 29.60 25.48
N ILE A 64 0.46 28.44 24.96
CA ILE A 64 0.66 28.21 23.52
C ILE A 64 -0.64 28.49 22.74
N ARG A 65 -1.78 27.96 23.20
CA ARG A 65 -3.10 28.20 22.60
C ARG A 65 -3.46 29.69 22.56
N ARG A 66 -3.13 30.45 23.62
CA ARG A 66 -3.38 31.90 23.65
C ARG A 66 -2.50 32.64 22.64
N CYS A 67 -1.20 32.35 22.63
CA CYS A 67 -0.24 32.98 21.71
C CYS A 67 -0.61 32.74 20.25
N ILE A 68 -0.96 31.49 19.89
CA ILE A 68 -1.40 31.15 18.53
C ILE A 68 -2.66 31.92 18.12
N LYS A 69 -3.64 32.09 19.02
CA LYS A 69 -4.85 32.88 18.73
C LYS A 69 -4.53 34.34 18.44
N VAL A 70 -3.74 34.97 19.32
CA VAL A 70 -3.31 36.37 19.16
C VAL A 70 -2.48 36.55 17.89
N HIS A 71 -1.59 35.61 17.58
CA HIS A 71 -0.81 35.65 16.36
C HIS A 71 -1.66 35.47 15.10
N ALA A 72 -2.64 34.56 15.13
CA ALA A 72 -3.56 34.37 14.01
C ALA A 72 -4.39 35.63 13.74
N GLU A 73 -4.84 36.33 14.79
CA GLU A 73 -5.53 37.62 14.67
C GLU A 73 -4.63 38.72 14.11
N ALA A 74 -3.35 38.76 14.52
CA ALA A 74 -2.39 39.77 14.07
C ALA A 74 -1.90 39.57 12.63
N THR A 75 -1.68 38.32 12.21
CA THR A 75 -1.16 37.97 10.87
C THR A 75 -2.29 37.70 9.86
N GLY A 76 -3.53 37.51 10.31
CA GLY A 76 -4.67 37.14 9.46
C GLY A 76 -4.62 35.70 8.94
N ASN A 77 -3.68 34.88 9.42
CA ASN A 77 -3.50 33.49 9.00
C ASN A 77 -4.31 32.54 9.89
N ASP A 78 -5.57 32.29 9.50
CA ASP A 78 -6.46 31.35 10.20
C ASP A 78 -5.96 29.89 10.17
N LYS A 79 -5.07 29.57 9.23
CA LYS A 79 -4.47 28.25 9.05
C LYS A 79 -3.76 27.72 10.32
N ILE A 80 -3.14 28.61 11.09
CA ILE A 80 -2.38 28.24 12.31
C ILE A 80 -3.33 27.76 13.42
N LYS A 81 -4.62 28.12 13.37
CA LYS A 81 -5.63 27.66 14.34
C LYS A 81 -5.81 26.15 14.32
N ALA A 82 -5.45 25.46 13.22
CA ALA A 82 -5.49 24.00 13.12
C ALA A 82 -4.61 23.28 14.16
N ILE A 83 -3.58 23.95 14.71
CA ILE A 83 -2.69 23.38 15.74
C ILE A 83 -3.37 23.35 17.13
N ILE A 84 -4.31 24.25 17.40
CA ILE A 84 -4.97 24.40 18.72
C ILE A 84 -5.59 23.10 19.27
N PRO A 85 -6.40 22.34 18.49
CA PRO A 85 -7.00 21.10 18.98
C PRO A 85 -5.97 20.01 19.25
N LEU A 86 -4.79 20.06 18.64
CA LEU A 86 -3.76 19.02 18.74
C LEU A 86 -2.87 19.17 19.99
N LEU A 87 -3.02 20.28 20.73
CA LEU A 87 -2.24 20.58 21.94
C LEU A 87 -2.88 19.99 23.19
N GLU A 88 -2.97 18.66 23.28
CA GLU A 88 -3.54 17.93 24.42
C GLU A 88 -2.50 17.03 25.08
N GLY A 89 -2.54 16.91 26.41
CA GLY A 89 -1.51 16.18 27.15
C GLY A 89 -0.17 16.92 27.23
N ASN A 90 0.92 16.16 27.31
CA ASN A 90 2.28 16.67 27.49
C ASN A 90 2.98 16.82 26.13
N VAL A 91 2.65 17.93 25.45
CA VAL A 91 3.04 18.17 24.05
C VAL A 91 4.09 19.26 23.93
N GLY A 92 4.99 19.05 22.98
CA GLY A 92 5.99 19.99 22.47
C GLY A 92 5.81 20.29 20.99
N LEU A 93 6.40 21.40 20.56
CA LEU A 93 6.46 21.81 19.17
C LEU A 93 7.91 21.76 18.69
N ILE A 94 8.17 21.03 17.60
CA ILE A 94 9.45 21.08 16.89
C ILE A 94 9.22 21.88 15.61
N PHE A 95 9.92 23.00 15.50
CA PHE A 95 9.93 23.83 14.30
C PHE A 95 11.07 23.38 13.42
N THR A 96 10.82 23.13 12.13
CA THR A 96 11.84 22.62 11.22
C THR A 96 11.78 23.28 9.85
N LYS A 97 12.97 23.52 9.26
CA LYS A 97 13.13 23.88 7.84
C LYS A 97 13.53 22.67 6.99
N ALA A 98 13.92 21.57 7.63
CA ALA A 98 14.41 20.37 6.98
C ALA A 98 13.26 19.42 6.59
N ASP A 99 13.60 18.38 5.84
CA ASP A 99 12.65 17.36 5.42
C ASP A 99 12.05 16.63 6.62
N LEU A 100 10.72 16.52 6.65
CA LEU A 100 9.97 15.91 7.76
C LEU A 100 10.42 14.47 8.06
N LYS A 101 10.81 13.71 7.02
CA LYS A 101 11.30 12.33 7.14
C LYS A 101 12.62 12.26 7.93
N LYS A 102 13.58 13.13 7.62
CA LYS A 102 14.89 13.18 8.30
C LYS A 102 14.72 13.51 9.78
N VAL A 103 13.91 14.53 10.10
CA VAL A 103 13.66 14.90 11.49
C VAL A 103 13.00 13.76 12.26
N ARG A 104 12.10 13.01 11.64
CA ARG A 104 11.48 11.83 12.25
C ARG A 104 12.51 10.74 12.53
N GLU A 105 13.37 10.43 11.58
CA GLU A 105 14.44 9.45 11.77
C GLU A 105 15.40 9.85 12.89
N GLU A 106 15.85 11.11 12.90
CA GLU A 106 16.71 11.64 13.95
C GLU A 106 16.06 11.55 15.33
N VAL A 107 14.79 11.96 15.45
CA VAL A 107 14.05 11.87 16.71
C VAL A 107 13.87 10.41 17.14
N ALA A 108 13.67 9.48 16.19
CA ALA A 108 13.53 8.06 16.46
C ALA A 108 14.84 7.38 16.91
N MET A 109 16.02 7.90 16.51
CA MET A 109 17.31 7.39 16.96
C MET A 109 17.52 7.59 18.47
N TYR A 110 17.00 8.68 19.04
CA TYR A 110 17.18 9.02 20.47
C TYR A 110 16.17 8.35 21.41
N LYS A 111 15.87 7.07 21.17
CA LYS A 111 15.06 6.24 22.06
C LYS A 111 15.92 5.69 23.19
N VAL A 112 15.43 5.80 24.43
CA VAL A 112 16.12 5.31 25.62
C VAL A 112 15.33 4.16 26.20
N GLY A 113 16.02 3.04 26.45
CA GLY A 113 15.45 1.90 27.16
C GLY A 113 15.08 2.28 28.59
N ALA A 114 13.86 1.97 28.97
CA ALA A 114 13.26 2.27 30.26
C ALA A 114 12.71 1.00 30.92
N PRO A 115 12.78 0.94 32.27
CA PRO A 115 12.20 -0.15 33.02
C PRO A 115 10.67 -0.08 32.98
N ALA A 116 10.03 -1.25 33.04
CA ALA A 116 8.58 -1.36 33.19
C ALA A 116 8.15 -0.79 34.56
N ARG A 117 7.14 0.08 34.58
CA ARG A 117 6.58 0.65 35.81
C ARG A 117 5.26 -0.03 36.14
N VAL A 118 5.04 -0.28 37.42
CA VAL A 118 3.83 -0.93 37.93
C VAL A 118 2.59 -0.14 37.54
N GLY A 119 1.57 -0.84 37.03
CA GLY A 119 0.26 -0.28 36.68
C GLY A 119 0.21 0.46 35.34
N LEU A 120 1.33 0.59 34.62
CA LEU A 120 1.33 1.10 33.25
C LEU A 120 0.86 0.01 32.28
N VAL A 121 0.21 0.40 31.18
CA VAL A 121 -0.15 -0.50 30.08
C VAL A 121 1.08 -0.76 29.22
N ALA A 122 1.37 -2.03 28.93
CA ALA A 122 2.51 -2.41 28.11
C ALA A 122 2.28 -2.10 26.62
N PRO A 123 3.16 -1.30 25.97
CA PRO A 123 3.06 -1.01 24.53
C PRO A 123 3.64 -2.13 23.65
N ILE A 124 4.50 -2.99 24.21
CA ILE A 124 5.20 -4.07 23.50
C ILE A 124 5.16 -5.33 24.38
N ASP A 125 5.13 -6.50 23.74
CA ASP A 125 5.18 -7.80 24.41
C ASP A 125 6.56 -7.98 25.05
N VAL A 126 6.60 -8.46 26.30
CA VAL A 126 7.85 -8.60 27.06
C VAL A 126 8.19 -10.08 27.21
N VAL A 127 9.27 -10.50 26.57
CA VAL A 127 9.80 -11.87 26.62
C VAL A 127 11.08 -11.89 27.45
N VAL A 128 11.20 -12.85 28.37
CA VAL A 128 12.45 -13.08 29.10
C VAL A 128 13.26 -14.16 28.38
N PRO A 129 14.51 -13.89 28.00
CA PRO A 129 15.36 -14.87 27.34
C PRO A 129 15.82 -15.97 28.30
N PRO A 130 16.10 -17.19 27.80
CA PRO A 130 16.71 -18.25 28.59
C PRO A 130 18.16 -17.88 28.96
N GLY A 131 18.61 -18.33 30.12
CA GLY A 131 19.99 -18.11 30.59
C GLY A 131 20.13 -17.84 32.09
N ASN A 132 21.38 -17.64 32.50
CA ASN A 132 21.72 -17.40 33.90
C ASN A 132 21.31 -15.99 34.33
N THR A 133 20.51 -15.91 35.39
CA THR A 133 20.01 -14.64 35.93
C THR A 133 20.99 -13.94 36.88
N GLY A 134 21.98 -14.69 37.40
CA GLY A 134 22.93 -14.19 38.40
C GLY A 134 22.31 -13.92 39.78
N LEU A 135 21.06 -14.32 40.01
CA LEU A 135 20.37 -14.16 41.29
C LEU A 135 20.64 -15.34 42.23
N ASP A 136 20.65 -15.02 43.52
CA ASP A 136 20.78 -16.02 44.59
C ASP A 136 19.58 -16.97 44.64
N PRO A 137 19.79 -18.25 45.00
CA PRO A 137 18.73 -19.27 45.02
C PRO A 137 17.62 -18.97 46.04
N SER A 138 17.89 -18.11 47.04
CA SER A 138 16.88 -17.64 48.01
C SER A 138 15.75 -16.84 47.36
N GLN A 139 15.96 -16.25 46.17
CA GLN A 139 14.97 -15.42 45.48
C GLN A 139 14.18 -16.17 44.40
N THR A 140 14.23 -17.51 44.40
CA THR A 140 13.52 -18.38 43.45
C THR A 140 12.00 -18.27 43.52
N SER A 141 11.44 -17.87 44.66
CA SER A 141 10.00 -17.71 44.86
C SER A 141 9.34 -16.75 43.87
N PHE A 142 10.04 -15.68 43.43
CA PHE A 142 9.52 -14.73 42.45
C PHE A 142 9.27 -15.36 41.08
N PHE A 143 10.14 -16.28 40.65
CA PHE A 143 10.02 -16.98 39.37
C PHE A 143 8.88 -18.00 39.39
N GLN A 144 8.65 -18.64 40.53
CA GLN A 144 7.56 -19.59 40.73
C GLN A 144 6.18 -18.90 40.65
N VAL A 145 6.03 -17.73 41.27
CA VAL A 145 4.77 -16.96 41.24
C VAL A 145 4.39 -16.54 39.82
N LEU A 146 5.39 -16.30 38.96
CA LEU A 146 5.21 -15.90 37.56
C LEU A 146 5.20 -17.09 36.59
N ASN A 147 5.16 -18.33 37.10
CA ASN A 147 5.20 -19.56 36.31
C ASN A 147 6.39 -19.65 35.33
N ILE A 148 7.55 -19.08 35.69
CA ILE A 148 8.77 -19.15 34.88
C ILE A 148 9.54 -20.42 35.26
N PRO A 149 9.77 -21.35 34.31
CA PRO A 149 10.51 -22.58 34.58
C PRO A 149 11.99 -22.25 34.80
N THR A 150 12.45 -22.44 36.03
CA THR A 150 13.83 -22.15 36.45
C THR A 150 14.48 -23.38 37.09
N LYS A 151 15.80 -23.48 36.96
CA LYS A 151 16.62 -24.53 37.55
C LYS A 151 17.82 -23.91 38.26
N ILE A 152 18.20 -24.45 39.41
CA ILE A 152 19.39 -24.00 40.14
C ILE A 152 20.60 -24.74 39.57
N ASN A 153 21.49 -24.02 38.90
CA ASN A 153 22.73 -24.54 38.34
C ASN A 153 23.92 -23.78 38.97
N LYS A 154 24.87 -24.53 39.55
CA LYS A 154 26.09 -23.98 40.16
C LYS A 154 25.85 -22.83 41.17
N GLY A 155 24.78 -22.92 41.96
CA GLY A 155 24.45 -21.93 43.00
C GLY A 155 23.79 -20.65 42.49
N THR A 156 23.40 -20.56 41.22
CA THR A 156 22.62 -19.43 40.67
C THR A 156 21.36 -19.95 39.96
N VAL A 157 20.36 -19.09 39.79
CA VAL A 157 19.09 -19.44 39.13
C VAL A 157 19.22 -19.25 37.61
N GLU A 158 18.91 -20.30 36.84
CA GLU A 158 18.92 -20.32 35.38
C GLU A 158 17.49 -20.51 34.82
N ILE A 159 17.13 -19.75 33.79
CA ILE A 159 15.85 -19.86 33.08
C ILE A 159 15.99 -20.87 31.95
N LEU A 160 15.12 -21.89 31.93
CA LEU A 160 15.20 -23.02 30.99
C LEU A 160 14.68 -22.69 29.59
N ALA A 161 13.59 -21.92 29.52
CA ALA A 161 12.90 -21.61 28.27
C ALA A 161 12.48 -20.13 28.26
N PRO A 162 12.42 -19.50 27.08
CA PRO A 162 11.83 -18.16 26.97
C PRO A 162 10.34 -18.20 27.35
N VAL A 163 9.92 -17.23 28.16
CA VAL A 163 8.52 -17.09 28.58
C VAL A 163 8.07 -15.65 28.34
N ASP A 164 6.88 -15.51 27.75
CA ASP A 164 6.19 -14.24 27.56
C ASP A 164 5.58 -13.83 28.91
N LEU A 165 6.11 -12.76 29.51
CA LEU A 165 5.62 -12.27 30.80
C LEU A 165 4.40 -11.36 30.64
N ILE A 166 4.44 -10.47 29.65
CA ILE A 166 3.45 -9.40 29.49
C ILE A 166 3.08 -9.32 28.02
N LYS A 167 1.78 -9.32 27.73
CA LYS A 167 1.25 -9.04 26.40
C LYS A 167 0.95 -7.56 26.22
N LYS A 168 0.95 -7.09 24.98
CA LYS A 168 0.51 -5.74 24.62
C LYS A 168 -0.89 -5.48 25.15
N GLY A 169 -1.06 -4.36 25.86
CA GLY A 169 -2.34 -3.95 26.44
C GLY A 169 -2.56 -4.38 27.89
N ASP A 170 -1.75 -5.29 28.44
CA ASP A 170 -1.86 -5.69 29.83
C ASP A 170 -1.19 -4.68 30.76
N LYS A 171 -1.72 -4.57 31.98
CA LYS A 171 -1.12 -3.72 33.03
C LYS A 171 0.03 -4.48 33.68
N VAL A 172 1.18 -3.81 33.75
CA VAL A 172 2.39 -4.37 34.37
C VAL A 172 2.16 -4.64 35.86
N GLY A 173 2.32 -5.90 36.27
CA GLY A 173 2.25 -6.32 37.66
C GLY A 173 3.46 -5.87 38.50
N SER A 174 3.28 -5.77 39.82
CA SER A 174 4.38 -5.37 40.73
C SER A 174 5.54 -6.38 40.71
N SER A 175 5.21 -7.67 40.70
CA SER A 175 6.19 -8.77 40.65
C SER A 175 6.97 -8.83 39.33
N GLU A 176 6.29 -8.58 38.20
CA GLU A 176 6.89 -8.57 36.86
C GLU A 176 7.88 -7.42 36.70
N ALA A 177 7.49 -6.20 37.09
CA ALA A 177 8.36 -5.04 37.03
C ALA A 177 9.63 -5.21 37.90
N ALA A 178 9.46 -5.77 39.11
CA ALA A 178 10.58 -6.02 40.01
C ALA A 178 11.54 -7.08 39.45
N LEU A 179 11.00 -8.14 38.82
CA LEU A 179 11.81 -9.17 38.16
C LEU A 179 12.59 -8.58 36.97
N LEU A 180 11.94 -7.82 36.09
CA LEU A 180 12.58 -7.19 34.94
C LEU A 180 13.69 -6.22 35.37
N ALA A 181 13.45 -5.46 36.44
CA ALA A 181 14.46 -4.58 37.02
C ALA A 181 15.67 -5.35 37.56
N LYS A 182 15.45 -6.50 38.22
CA LYS A 182 16.53 -7.36 38.73
C LYS A 182 17.33 -8.04 37.61
N LEU A 183 16.67 -8.46 36.54
CA LEU A 183 17.33 -9.00 35.35
C LEU A 183 18.05 -7.93 34.52
N GLY A 184 17.87 -6.64 34.85
CA GLY A 184 18.43 -5.53 34.08
C GLY A 184 17.79 -5.35 32.70
N ILE A 185 16.67 -6.03 32.44
CA ILE A 185 15.95 -5.98 31.17
C ILE A 185 15.09 -4.71 31.16
N ARG A 186 15.29 -3.88 30.14
CA ARG A 186 14.52 -2.64 29.91
C ARG A 186 13.66 -2.82 28.66
N PRO A 187 12.45 -3.38 28.80
CA PRO A 187 11.67 -3.82 27.65
C PRO A 187 11.05 -2.67 26.85
N PHE A 188 10.83 -1.52 27.48
CA PHE A 188 10.19 -0.39 26.82
C PHE A 188 11.23 0.61 26.37
N SER A 189 11.10 1.12 25.14
CA SER A 189 11.87 2.25 24.67
C SER A 189 10.98 3.48 24.64
N TYR A 190 11.25 4.47 25.50
CA TYR A 190 10.56 5.76 25.41
C TYR A 190 11.37 6.72 24.54
N GLY A 191 10.65 7.48 23.74
CA GLY A 191 11.17 8.53 22.89
C GLY A 191 10.10 9.57 22.69
N LEU A 192 10.48 10.64 22.00
CA LEU A 192 9.52 11.62 21.52
C LEU A 192 8.67 10.99 20.41
N VAL A 193 7.37 10.98 20.60
CA VAL A 193 6.41 10.42 19.62
C VAL A 193 5.80 11.57 18.85
N ILE A 194 5.87 11.53 17.53
CA ILE A 194 5.26 12.55 16.67
C ILE A 194 3.78 12.19 16.52
N THR A 195 2.90 13.06 16.99
CA THR A 195 1.45 12.83 16.93
C THR A 195 0.83 13.39 15.67
N ASN A 196 1.22 14.60 15.29
CA ASN A 196 0.70 15.29 14.10
C ASN A 196 1.75 16.22 13.53
N ILE A 197 1.60 16.52 12.24
CA ILE A 197 2.50 17.41 11.51
C ILE A 197 1.66 18.51 10.91
N TYR A 198 2.14 19.74 11.02
CA TYR A 198 1.54 20.89 10.41
C TYR A 198 2.47 21.45 9.34
N GLU A 199 1.92 21.67 8.14
CA GLU A 199 2.64 22.28 7.04
C GLU A 199 1.68 23.17 6.25
N ASN A 200 1.98 24.47 6.14
CA ASN A 200 1.27 25.44 5.29
C ASN A 200 -0.27 25.47 5.45
N GLY A 201 -0.79 25.07 6.62
CA GLY A 201 -2.21 25.02 6.94
C GLY A 201 -2.87 23.65 6.85
N LEU A 202 -2.12 22.62 6.43
CA LEU A 202 -2.57 21.24 6.42
C LEU A 202 -2.02 20.52 7.65
N VAL A 203 -2.83 19.63 8.21
CA VAL A 203 -2.44 18.72 9.28
C VAL A 203 -2.34 17.33 8.69
N PHE A 204 -1.17 16.72 8.82
CA PHE A 204 -0.91 15.35 8.42
C PHE A 204 -0.81 14.44 9.64
N SER A 205 -1.37 13.24 9.50
CA SER A 205 -1.10 12.14 10.41
C SER A 205 0.30 11.57 10.12
N PRO A 206 0.96 10.97 11.13
CA PRO A 206 2.31 10.42 10.99
C PRO A 206 2.36 9.24 10.00
N GLU A 207 1.23 8.58 9.75
CA GLU A 207 1.11 7.47 8.79
C GLU A 207 1.41 7.91 7.36
N VAL A 208 1.10 9.16 7.00
CA VAL A 208 1.37 9.69 5.65
C VAL A 208 2.87 9.74 5.37
N LEU A 209 3.70 9.94 6.40
CA LEU A 209 5.15 9.92 6.25
C LEU A 209 5.73 8.50 6.08
N ASP A 210 5.02 7.48 6.56
CA ASP A 210 5.45 6.08 6.46
C ASP A 210 5.15 5.47 5.09
N LEU A 211 4.55 6.25 4.17
CA LEU A 211 4.32 5.81 2.81
C LEU A 211 5.66 5.63 2.09
N THR A 212 5.92 4.40 1.68
CA THR A 212 7.09 4.03 0.91
C THR A 212 6.83 4.22 -0.59
N ASP A 213 7.90 4.42 -1.36
CA ASP A 213 7.78 4.51 -2.82
C ASP A 213 7.31 3.16 -3.42
N GLU A 214 7.62 2.05 -2.75
CA GLU A 214 7.16 0.71 -3.12
C GLU A 214 5.63 0.62 -3.09
N ASP A 215 4.98 1.07 -2.00
CA ASP A 215 3.52 1.11 -1.88
C ASP A 215 2.86 1.92 -3.02
N LEU A 216 3.51 3.00 -3.45
CA LEU A 216 3.04 3.82 -4.57
C LEU A 216 3.17 3.08 -5.90
N THR A 217 4.30 2.40 -6.13
CA THR A 217 4.51 1.62 -7.36
C THR A 217 3.55 0.44 -7.46
N GLU A 218 3.23 -0.23 -6.36
CA GLU A 218 2.25 -1.32 -6.33
C GLU A 218 0.83 -0.82 -6.67
N LYS A 219 0.39 0.28 -6.06
CA LYS A 219 -0.91 0.91 -6.38
C LYS A 219 -0.98 1.40 -7.82
N PHE A 220 0.13 1.92 -8.35
CA PHE A 220 0.19 2.36 -9.73
C PHE A 220 0.16 1.18 -10.71
N SER A 221 0.92 0.11 -10.42
CA SER A 221 0.96 -1.09 -11.24
C SER A 221 -0.40 -1.80 -11.29
N SER A 222 -1.07 -1.95 -10.14
CA SER A 222 -2.42 -2.52 -10.07
C SER A 222 -3.44 -1.69 -10.86
N SER A 223 -3.35 -0.36 -10.82
CA SER A 223 -4.19 0.52 -11.61
C SER A 223 -3.96 0.34 -13.12
N ILE A 224 -2.71 0.22 -13.56
CA ILE A 224 -2.38 -0.07 -14.97
C ILE A 224 -2.93 -1.44 -15.39
N CYS A 225 -2.79 -2.47 -14.54
CA CYS A 225 -3.34 -3.80 -14.79
C CYS A 225 -4.87 -3.78 -14.95
N MET A 226 -5.59 -2.99 -14.14
CA MET A 226 -7.04 -2.83 -14.28
C MET A 226 -7.42 -2.13 -15.59
N VAL A 227 -6.69 -1.10 -16.00
CA VAL A 227 -6.92 -0.42 -17.29
C VAL A 227 -6.62 -1.37 -18.46
N ALA A 228 -5.54 -2.16 -18.36
CA ALA A 228 -5.17 -3.15 -19.36
C ALA A 228 -6.22 -4.27 -19.48
N SER A 229 -6.75 -4.78 -18.36
CA SER A 229 -7.78 -5.82 -18.38
C SER A 229 -9.11 -5.32 -18.94
N LEU A 230 -9.51 -4.09 -18.58
CA LEU A 230 -10.70 -3.43 -19.13
C LEU A 230 -10.60 -3.25 -20.65
N SER A 231 -9.47 -2.72 -21.13
CA SER A 231 -9.26 -2.48 -22.56
C SER A 231 -9.18 -3.78 -23.36
N LEU A 232 -8.62 -4.85 -22.78
CA LEU A 232 -8.65 -6.18 -23.38
C LEU A 232 -10.08 -6.74 -23.49
N ALA A 233 -10.91 -6.58 -22.47
CA ALA A 233 -12.31 -7.01 -22.50
C ALA A 233 -13.13 -6.24 -23.55
N LEU A 234 -12.89 -4.93 -23.68
CA LEU A 234 -13.56 -4.08 -24.67
C LEU A 234 -13.01 -4.24 -26.10
N SER A 235 -11.95 -5.05 -26.29
CA SER A 235 -11.23 -5.18 -27.56
C SER A 235 -10.79 -3.82 -28.13
N TYR A 236 -10.42 -2.89 -27.26
CA TYR A 236 -9.98 -1.55 -27.65
C TYR A 236 -8.44 -1.48 -27.60
N PRO A 237 -7.76 -1.24 -28.73
CA PRO A 237 -6.31 -1.28 -28.80
C PRO A 237 -5.69 -0.01 -28.19
N THR A 238 -5.47 -0.01 -26.88
CA THR A 238 -4.58 0.96 -26.20
C THR A 238 -3.13 0.51 -26.33
N MET A 239 -2.17 1.41 -26.13
CA MET A 239 -0.73 1.05 -26.14
C MET A 239 -0.39 -0.07 -25.15
N ALA A 240 -1.08 -0.11 -24.00
CA ALA A 240 -0.90 -1.16 -23.00
C ALA A 240 -1.57 -2.48 -23.41
N ALA A 241 -2.73 -2.45 -24.08
CA ALA A 241 -3.49 -3.66 -24.40
C ALA A 241 -3.16 -4.29 -25.75
N ALA A 242 -2.61 -3.54 -26.70
CA ALA A 242 -2.41 -4.01 -28.07
C ALA A 242 -1.62 -5.34 -28.13
N ALA A 243 -0.50 -5.43 -27.42
CA ALA A 243 0.30 -6.67 -27.36
C ALA A 243 -0.49 -7.83 -26.71
N HIS A 244 -1.21 -7.56 -25.61
CA HIS A 244 -1.99 -8.57 -24.92
C HIS A 244 -3.18 -9.09 -25.74
N MET A 245 -3.77 -8.26 -26.61
CA MET A 245 -4.84 -8.69 -27.53
C MET A 245 -4.35 -9.74 -28.53
N PHE A 246 -3.18 -9.52 -29.15
CA PHE A 246 -2.58 -10.50 -30.07
C PHE A 246 -2.22 -11.81 -29.35
N VAL A 247 -1.64 -11.71 -28.15
CA VAL A 247 -1.30 -12.89 -27.34
C VAL A 247 -2.55 -13.67 -26.95
N ASN A 248 -3.66 -13.00 -26.63
CA ASN A 248 -4.90 -13.69 -26.28
C ASN A 248 -5.51 -14.44 -27.47
N GLY A 249 -5.51 -13.82 -28.67
CA GLY A 249 -5.90 -14.51 -29.90
C GLY A 249 -5.05 -15.75 -30.17
N TYR A 250 -3.74 -15.64 -29.97
CA TYR A 250 -2.82 -16.76 -30.11
C TYR A 250 -3.07 -17.87 -29.08
N LYS A 251 -3.34 -17.51 -27.81
CA LYS A 251 -3.72 -18.47 -26.75
C LYS A 251 -4.95 -19.28 -27.10
N ASN A 252 -5.98 -18.68 -27.69
CA ASN A 252 -7.20 -19.39 -28.10
C ASN A 252 -6.93 -20.44 -29.19
N VAL A 253 -6.11 -20.09 -30.18
CA VAL A 253 -5.71 -21.03 -31.25
C VAL A 253 -4.85 -22.16 -30.68
N LEU A 254 -3.92 -21.84 -29.77
CA LEU A 254 -3.10 -22.84 -29.09
C LEU A 254 -3.92 -23.79 -28.23
N ALA A 255 -4.90 -23.29 -27.47
CA ALA A 255 -5.76 -24.12 -26.64
C ALA A 255 -6.49 -25.20 -27.47
N ILE A 256 -7.00 -24.80 -28.65
CA ILE A 256 -7.62 -25.74 -29.59
C ILE A 256 -6.58 -26.75 -30.11
N ALA A 257 -5.39 -26.29 -30.49
CA ALA A 257 -4.33 -27.16 -31.02
C ALA A 257 -3.78 -28.16 -29.99
N THR A 258 -3.77 -27.81 -28.70
CA THR A 258 -3.40 -28.70 -27.60
C THR A 258 -4.46 -29.77 -27.34
N GLU A 259 -5.74 -29.42 -27.35
CA GLU A 259 -6.82 -30.38 -27.11
C GLU A 259 -7.07 -31.33 -28.29
N THR A 260 -6.96 -30.83 -29.53
CA THR A 260 -7.30 -31.60 -30.74
C THR A 260 -6.12 -32.38 -31.34
N ASN A 261 -4.96 -32.43 -30.68
CA ASN A 261 -3.73 -33.07 -31.18
C ASN A 261 -3.29 -32.61 -32.59
N TYR A 262 -3.72 -31.43 -33.04
CA TYR A 262 -3.33 -30.86 -34.32
C TYR A 262 -1.92 -30.24 -34.22
N SER A 263 -1.01 -30.62 -35.11
CA SER A 263 0.39 -30.18 -35.11
C SER A 263 0.64 -29.08 -36.14
N TYR A 264 1.35 -28.04 -35.71
CA TYR A 264 1.89 -26.97 -36.54
C TYR A 264 3.18 -26.47 -35.86
N PRO A 265 4.24 -26.11 -36.60
CA PRO A 265 5.57 -25.80 -36.08
C PRO A 265 5.63 -24.94 -34.80
N HIS A 266 4.79 -23.90 -34.67
CA HIS A 266 4.78 -23.06 -33.46
C HIS A 266 3.98 -23.63 -32.28
N ALA A 267 3.05 -24.56 -32.53
CA ALA A 267 2.31 -25.27 -31.49
C ALA A 267 3.13 -26.45 -30.93
N ASP A 268 3.98 -27.08 -31.74
CA ASP A 268 4.78 -28.23 -31.33
C ASP A 268 5.87 -27.84 -30.33
N GLN A 269 6.51 -26.68 -30.53
CA GLN A 269 7.44 -26.09 -29.54
C GLN A 269 6.78 -25.92 -28.17
N ILE A 270 5.53 -25.42 -28.14
CA ILE A 270 4.80 -25.19 -26.90
C ILE A 270 4.33 -26.53 -26.29
N LYS A 271 4.01 -27.53 -27.10
CA LYS A 271 3.71 -28.89 -26.63
C LYS A 271 4.93 -29.57 -26.01
N GLU A 272 6.13 -29.33 -26.54
CA GLU A 272 7.39 -29.79 -25.94
C GLU A 272 7.61 -29.10 -24.58
N TYR A 273 7.51 -27.76 -24.52
CA TYR A 273 7.58 -27.03 -23.25
C TYR A 273 6.51 -27.45 -22.22
N LEU A 274 5.28 -27.77 -22.65
CA LEU A 274 4.22 -28.23 -21.76
C LEU A 274 4.48 -29.66 -21.25
N LYS A 275 5.08 -30.53 -22.07
CA LYS A 275 5.48 -31.88 -21.65
C LYS A 275 6.62 -31.85 -20.63
N ASP A 276 7.60 -30.98 -20.83
CA ASP A 276 8.72 -30.80 -19.89
C ASP A 276 8.24 -30.24 -18.54
N ASN A 277 7.17 -29.44 -18.52
CA ASN A 277 6.54 -28.95 -17.29
C ASN A 277 5.50 -29.93 -16.70
N ALA A 278 4.97 -30.88 -17.48
CA ALA A 278 3.97 -31.85 -17.02
C ALA A 278 4.57 -33.01 -16.20
N GLU A 279 5.88 -33.22 -16.23
CA GLU A 279 6.57 -34.20 -15.36
C GLU A 279 6.48 -33.86 -13.85
N THR A 280 6.03 -32.64 -13.49
CA THR A 280 5.73 -32.27 -12.09
C THR A 280 4.26 -32.40 -11.67
N CYS A 281 3.32 -32.70 -12.58
CA CYS A 281 1.89 -32.90 -12.28
C CYS A 281 1.21 -33.85 -13.30
N ALA A 282 1.25 -35.17 -13.04
CA ALA A 282 0.74 -36.20 -13.95
C ALA A 282 -0.81 -36.37 -13.93
N GLU A 283 -1.44 -36.08 -15.09
CA GLU A 283 -2.46 -36.79 -15.94
C GLU A 283 -3.24 -38.06 -15.44
N PRO A 284 -4.41 -38.50 -16.04
CA PRO A 284 -4.58 -38.68 -17.51
C PRO A 284 -5.98 -38.62 -18.20
N GLY A 285 -5.95 -38.47 -19.54
CA GLY A 285 -6.71 -39.30 -20.48
C GLY A 285 -7.55 -38.61 -21.58
N ALA A 286 -7.09 -38.66 -22.84
CA ALA A 286 -7.97 -38.45 -24.02
C ALA A 286 -7.58 -39.33 -25.23
N THR A 287 -8.54 -40.12 -25.71
CA THR A 287 -8.49 -40.97 -26.90
C THR A 287 -8.82 -40.20 -28.20
N LYS A 288 -8.20 -40.64 -29.29
CA LYS A 288 -8.24 -40.09 -30.67
C LYS A 288 -9.66 -40.00 -31.27
N THR A 289 -10.06 -38.85 -31.82
CA THR A 289 -11.07 -38.74 -32.90
C THR A 289 -10.68 -37.61 -33.87
N GLY A 290 -10.70 -37.92 -35.17
CA GLY A 290 -10.35 -36.96 -36.23
C GLY A 290 -11.45 -35.92 -36.47
N LEU A 291 -11.08 -34.86 -37.20
CA LEU A 291 -11.90 -33.68 -37.55
C LEU A 291 -13.21 -33.98 -38.34
N SER A 292 -13.52 -35.25 -38.60
CA SER A 292 -14.72 -35.70 -39.32
C SER A 292 -15.91 -36.00 -38.40
N GLU A 293 -15.73 -36.04 -37.07
CA GLU A 293 -16.79 -36.40 -36.13
C GLU A 293 -16.72 -35.53 -34.86
N LEU A 294 -16.98 -34.23 -35.00
CA LEU A 294 -17.28 -33.37 -33.85
C LEU A 294 -18.76 -33.52 -33.47
N PRO A 295 -19.10 -33.68 -32.18
CA PRO A 295 -20.49 -33.70 -31.72
C PRO A 295 -21.23 -32.42 -32.12
N LEU A 296 -22.50 -32.55 -32.52
CA LEU A 296 -23.32 -31.44 -33.05
C LEU A 296 -23.38 -30.22 -32.11
N ASP A 297 -23.37 -30.45 -30.80
CA ASP A 297 -23.42 -29.40 -29.77
C ASP A 297 -22.18 -28.51 -29.74
N VAL A 298 -21.02 -29.05 -30.13
CA VAL A 298 -19.74 -28.30 -30.16
C VAL A 298 -19.70 -27.40 -31.39
N ILE A 299 -20.25 -27.85 -32.51
CA ILE A 299 -20.33 -27.08 -33.76
C ILE A 299 -21.27 -25.88 -33.60
N GLU A 300 -22.40 -26.04 -32.92
CA GLU A 300 -23.33 -24.92 -32.67
C GLU A 300 -22.73 -23.87 -31.73
N LYS A 301 -21.99 -24.29 -30.69
CA LYS A 301 -21.26 -23.37 -29.80
C LYS A 301 -20.14 -22.61 -30.54
N LEU A 302 -19.42 -23.29 -31.43
CA LEU A 302 -18.40 -22.65 -32.29
C LEU A 302 -19.02 -21.61 -33.22
N LEU A 303 -20.11 -21.93 -33.90
CA LEU A 303 -20.79 -21.02 -34.82
C LEU A 303 -21.37 -19.78 -34.11
N ASN A 304 -21.87 -19.94 -32.88
CA ASN A 304 -22.38 -18.82 -32.08
C ASN A 304 -21.27 -17.88 -31.57
N ASN A 305 -20.03 -18.35 -31.45
CA ASN A 305 -18.89 -17.55 -30.98
C ASN A 305 -18.12 -16.86 -32.10
N ILE A 306 -18.39 -17.18 -33.37
CA ILE A 306 -17.74 -16.53 -34.51
C ILE A 306 -18.53 -15.26 -34.87
N SER A 307 -17.97 -14.11 -34.47
CA SER A 307 -18.57 -12.79 -34.65
C SER A 307 -18.41 -12.20 -36.06
N CYS A 308 -17.58 -12.81 -36.93
CA CYS A 308 -17.21 -12.24 -38.23
C CYS A 308 -17.69 -13.08 -39.43
N ARG A 309 -18.20 -12.38 -40.46
CA ARG A 309 -18.74 -13.01 -41.69
C ARG A 309 -17.65 -13.60 -42.59
N GLY A 310 -16.43 -13.08 -42.51
CA GLY A 310 -15.27 -13.58 -43.27
C GLY A 310 -14.87 -14.99 -42.86
N ASP A 311 -14.92 -15.29 -41.56
CA ASP A 311 -14.60 -16.62 -41.03
C ASP A 311 -15.70 -17.64 -41.38
N TRP A 312 -16.96 -17.22 -41.41
CA TRP A 312 -18.07 -18.03 -41.94
C TRP A 312 -17.87 -18.42 -43.42
N ALA A 313 -17.37 -17.50 -44.25
CA ALA A 313 -17.09 -17.76 -45.66
C ALA A 313 -15.93 -18.76 -45.83
N ARG A 314 -14.90 -18.67 -44.99
CA ARG A 314 -13.76 -19.61 -44.99
C ARG A 314 -14.16 -21.01 -44.51
N LEU A 315 -14.98 -21.11 -43.46
CA LEU A 315 -15.51 -22.38 -42.96
C LEU A 315 -16.40 -23.10 -43.97
N ARG A 316 -17.16 -22.34 -44.76
CA ARG A 316 -17.97 -22.86 -45.86
C ARG A 316 -17.15 -23.58 -46.93
N CYS A 317 -15.89 -23.18 -47.10
CA CYS A 317 -14.96 -23.75 -48.09
C CYS A 317 -14.16 -24.95 -47.55
N ALA A 318 -14.20 -25.22 -46.23
CA ALA A 318 -13.37 -26.24 -45.60
C ALA A 318 -13.83 -27.69 -45.88
N ASN A 319 -15.15 -27.96 -45.89
CA ASN A 319 -15.71 -29.29 -46.24
C ASN A 319 -17.20 -29.19 -46.63
N LYS A 320 -17.72 -30.15 -47.42
CA LYS A 320 -19.14 -30.28 -47.78
C LYS A 320 -20.06 -30.37 -46.55
N PHE A 321 -19.61 -30.99 -45.47
CA PHE A 321 -20.35 -31.10 -44.22
C PHE A 321 -20.58 -29.72 -43.56
N TRP A 322 -19.53 -28.90 -43.48
CA TRP A 322 -19.60 -27.54 -42.97
C TRP A 322 -20.45 -26.62 -43.86
N LYS A 323 -20.35 -26.77 -45.18
CA LYS A 323 -21.17 -26.03 -46.15
C LYS A 323 -22.67 -26.23 -45.91
N ALA A 324 -23.12 -27.46 -45.70
CA ALA A 324 -24.53 -27.78 -45.48
C ALA A 324 -25.09 -27.19 -44.16
N LYS A 325 -24.27 -27.10 -43.10
CA LYS A 325 -24.69 -26.57 -41.79
C LYS A 325 -24.62 -25.04 -41.71
N VAL A 326 -23.62 -24.42 -42.33
CA VAL A 326 -23.49 -22.96 -42.43
C VAL A 326 -24.64 -22.33 -43.22
N ASP A 327 -25.19 -23.05 -44.20
CA ASP A 327 -26.30 -22.56 -45.03
C ASP A 327 -27.65 -22.51 -44.28
N GLY A 328 -27.81 -23.29 -43.21
CA GLY A 328 -29.03 -23.35 -42.39
C GLY A 328 -29.05 -22.41 -41.17
N ALA A 329 -27.90 -21.84 -40.78
CA ALA A 329 -27.78 -21.06 -39.56
C ALA A 329 -28.02 -19.54 -39.79
N LYS A 330 -28.66 -18.88 -38.81
CA LYS A 330 -29.06 -17.47 -38.89
C LYS A 330 -27.80 -16.59 -38.89
N ARG A 331 -27.54 -15.90 -40.00
CA ARG A 331 -26.36 -15.03 -40.15
C ARG A 331 -26.37 -13.92 -39.09
N PRO A 332 -25.27 -13.66 -38.38
CA PRO A 332 -25.20 -12.53 -37.47
C PRO A 332 -25.38 -11.21 -38.23
N MET A 333 -26.08 -10.24 -37.64
CA MET A 333 -26.23 -8.90 -38.22
C MET A 333 -24.84 -8.25 -38.30
N GLN A 334 -24.49 -7.79 -39.50
CA GLN A 334 -23.24 -7.06 -39.73
C GLN A 334 -23.19 -5.83 -38.83
N LEU A 335 -22.12 -5.70 -38.06
CA LEU A 335 -21.83 -4.45 -37.38
C LEU A 335 -21.44 -3.37 -38.42
N PRO A 336 -21.99 -2.15 -38.34
CA PRO A 336 -21.88 -1.12 -39.37
C PRO A 336 -20.48 -0.53 -39.56
N TRP A 337 -19.48 -0.92 -38.76
CA TRP A 337 -18.14 -0.35 -38.79
C TRP A 337 -17.13 -1.08 -39.69
N LEU A 338 -17.52 -2.20 -40.32
CA LEU A 338 -16.75 -2.82 -41.41
C LEU A 338 -17.10 -2.23 -42.79
N ILE A 339 -17.65 -1.02 -42.79
CA ILE A 339 -18.04 -0.23 -43.95
C ILE A 339 -17.02 0.89 -44.01
N LEU A 340 -16.13 0.89 -45.01
CA LEU A 340 -15.22 2.01 -45.25
C LEU A 340 -15.99 3.10 -46.02
N PRO A 341 -16.39 4.22 -45.40
CA PRO A 341 -17.05 5.30 -46.13
C PRO A 341 -16.06 5.99 -47.05
N SER A 342 -16.46 6.24 -48.29
CA SER A 342 -15.71 7.12 -49.19
C SER A 342 -15.87 8.57 -48.74
N THR A 343 -14.77 9.32 -48.67
CA THR A 343 -14.76 10.74 -48.28
C THR A 343 -15.37 11.67 -49.33
N THR A 344 -15.60 11.18 -50.55
CA THR A 344 -16.02 12.02 -51.70
C THR A 344 -17.45 11.77 -52.18
N LYS A 345 -18.04 10.61 -51.84
CA LYS A 345 -19.39 10.21 -52.29
C LYS A 345 -20.06 9.38 -51.18
N PRO A 346 -21.41 9.38 -51.07
CA PRO A 346 -22.16 8.51 -50.17
C PRO A 346 -22.18 7.06 -50.71
N THR A 347 -20.98 6.51 -50.83
CA THR A 347 -20.69 5.16 -51.27
C THR A 347 -19.79 4.52 -50.23
N TYR A 348 -19.99 3.23 -50.00
CA TYR A 348 -19.09 2.45 -49.16
C TYR A 348 -18.51 1.28 -49.95
N TYR A 349 -17.28 0.92 -49.59
CA TYR A 349 -16.61 -0.25 -50.14
C TYR A 349 -16.84 -1.45 -49.22
N SER A 350 -17.35 -2.55 -49.79
CA SER A 350 -17.46 -3.82 -49.08
C SER A 350 -16.28 -4.70 -49.45
N THR A 351 -15.46 -5.06 -48.45
CA THR A 351 -14.29 -5.92 -48.63
C THR A 351 -14.65 -7.35 -49.04
N ASP A 352 -15.84 -7.83 -48.69
CA ASP A 352 -16.30 -9.19 -49.00
C ASP A 352 -16.73 -9.36 -50.47
N GLY A 353 -17.27 -8.30 -51.09
CA GLY A 353 -17.79 -8.33 -52.46
C GLY A 353 -16.89 -7.67 -53.50
N GLN A 354 -15.79 -7.04 -53.08
CA GLN A 354 -14.95 -6.16 -53.90
C GLN A 354 -15.77 -5.14 -54.74
N ALA A 355 -16.92 -4.73 -54.23
CA ALA A 355 -17.89 -3.89 -54.95
C ALA A 355 -18.19 -2.62 -54.16
N VAL A 356 -18.41 -1.53 -54.90
CA VAL A 356 -18.78 -0.23 -54.35
C VAL A 356 -20.30 -0.11 -54.35
N HIS A 357 -20.90 0.04 -53.17
CA HIS A 357 -22.34 0.20 -53.02
C HIS A 357 -22.70 1.66 -52.76
N ARG A 358 -23.76 2.15 -53.41
CA ARG A 358 -24.26 3.53 -53.30
C ARG A 358 -25.50 3.56 -52.40
N LEU A 359 -25.45 4.34 -51.33
CA LEU A 359 -26.62 4.54 -50.47
C LEU A 359 -27.59 5.50 -51.17
N ARG A 360 -28.87 5.12 -51.28
CA ARG A 360 -29.94 6.06 -51.67
C ARG A 360 -30.23 6.95 -50.46
N LEU A 361 -29.71 8.17 -50.47
CA LEU A 361 -30.06 9.17 -49.47
C LEU A 361 -31.49 9.69 -49.72
N PRO A 362 -32.26 9.98 -48.65
CA PRO A 362 -33.53 10.69 -48.76
C PRO A 362 -33.35 12.07 -49.41
N ASP A 363 -34.34 12.54 -50.17
CA ASP A 363 -34.23 13.78 -50.97
C ASP A 363 -33.99 15.05 -50.12
N SER A 364 -34.25 15.00 -48.81
CA SER A 364 -33.97 16.08 -47.85
C SER A 364 -32.47 16.39 -47.70
N VAL A 365 -31.59 15.39 -47.87
CA VAL A 365 -30.13 15.57 -47.68
C VAL A 365 -29.43 16.03 -48.98
N ARG A 366 -30.09 15.88 -50.14
CA ARG A 366 -29.53 16.29 -51.45
C ARG A 366 -29.39 17.80 -51.65
N ARG A 367 -30.07 18.63 -50.85
CA ARG A 367 -30.07 20.10 -50.98
C ARG A 367 -29.12 20.82 -50.02
N ALA A 368 -28.52 20.12 -49.06
CA ALA A 368 -27.48 20.69 -48.22
C ALA A 368 -26.15 20.60 -49.00
N LYS A 369 -25.76 21.73 -49.60
CA LYS A 369 -24.42 21.91 -50.19
C LYS A 369 -23.51 22.56 -49.17
#